data_AF-A0A355D6Q0-F1
#
_entry.id   AF-A0A355D6Q0-F1
#
_cell.length_a   1.000
_cell.length_b   1.000
_cell.length_c   1.000
_cell.angle_alpha   90.00
_cell.angle_beta   90.00
_cell.angle_gamma   90.00
#
_symmetry.space_group_name_H-M   'P 1'
#
loop_
_entity.id
_entity.type
_entity.pdbx_description
1 polymer ?
#
loop_
_entity_poly.entity_id
_entity_poly.type
_entity_poly.pdbx_seq_one_letter_code
_entity_poly.pdbx_strand_id
1 'polypeptide(L)'
;MRKIKDNILKTILWLSAAITALIIAIIVGYIFKKGFGLVDFNFIFGDYSPTNGGGIFPMIVTTLLTVILSLLISIPIGICGAIYLQEYAKQGRGVKLIRFATESLAGIPSIIYGLFGTVFFVSTLKLQFSIVSG
;
A
#
# COMPACT_ATOMS: atom_id res chain seq x y z
N MET A 1 -23.34 -13.43 34.41
CA MET A 1 -23.62 -13.37 32.95
C MET A 1 -22.63 -12.52 32.15
N ARG A 2 -22.18 -11.33 32.61
CA ARG A 2 -21.20 -10.49 31.87
C ARG A 2 -19.85 -11.20 31.60
N LYS A 3 -19.22 -11.77 32.63
CA LYS A 3 -17.92 -12.48 32.52
C LYS A 3 -17.93 -13.67 31.54
N ILE A 4 -19.06 -14.36 31.38
CA ILE A 4 -19.20 -15.50 30.45
C ILE A 4 -19.25 -14.99 29.01
N LYS A 5 -20.03 -13.91 28.75
CA LYS A 5 -20.08 -13.27 27.43
C LYS A 5 -18.71 -12.70 27.04
N ASP A 6 -18.00 -12.07 27.98
CA ASP A 6 -16.67 -11.51 27.74
C ASP A 6 -15.63 -12.60 27.40
N ASN A 7 -15.68 -13.74 28.08
CA ASN A 7 -14.79 -14.87 27.77
C ASN A 7 -15.11 -15.51 26.41
N ILE A 8 -16.39 -15.64 26.05
CA ILE A 8 -16.79 -16.16 24.73
C ILE A 8 -16.29 -15.23 23.62
N LEU A 9 -16.48 -13.92 23.76
CA LEU A 9 -16.00 -12.93 22.78
C LEU A 9 -14.48 -12.95 22.64
N LYS A 10 -13.75 -13.03 23.77
CA LYS A 10 -12.28 -13.17 23.74
C LYS A 10 -11.82 -14.44 23.04
N THR A 11 -12.46 -15.57 23.29
CA THR A 11 -12.13 -16.84 22.63
C THR A 11 -12.39 -16.76 21.12
N ILE A 12 -13.50 -16.17 20.69
CA ILE A 12 -13.81 -15.98 19.27
C ILE A 12 -12.78 -15.06 18.60
N LEU A 13 -12.41 -13.95 19.24
CA LEU A 13 -11.38 -13.04 18.74
C LEU A 13 -10.03 -13.73 18.59
N TRP A 14 -9.59 -14.47 19.61
CA TRP A 14 -8.34 -15.22 19.57
C TRP A 14 -8.35 -16.33 18.51
N LEU A 15 -9.47 -17.04 18.36
CA LEU A 15 -9.63 -18.04 17.31
C LEU A 15 -9.57 -17.42 15.90
N SER A 16 -10.26 -16.30 15.68
CA SER A 16 -10.20 -15.59 14.40
C SER A 16 -8.79 -15.11 14.07
N ALA A 17 -8.10 -14.51 15.05
CA ALA A 17 -6.72 -14.07 14.88
C ALA A 17 -5.78 -15.26 14.60
N ALA A 18 -5.95 -16.37 15.32
CA ALA A 18 -5.17 -17.59 15.12
C ALA A 18 -5.40 -18.20 13.73
N ILE A 19 -6.63 -18.22 13.23
CA ILE A 19 -6.96 -18.70 11.88
C ILE A 19 -6.29 -17.81 10.83
N THR A 20 -6.41 -16.49 10.93
CA THR A 20 -5.75 -15.56 9.99
C THR A 20 -4.23 -15.73 10.02
N ALA A 21 -3.63 -15.80 11.20
CA ALA A 21 -2.19 -16.01 11.36
C ALA A 21 -1.74 -17.36 10.77
N LEU A 22 -2.53 -18.42 10.98
CA LEU A 22 -2.26 -19.75 10.43
C LEU A 22 -2.31 -19.73 8.90
N ILE A 23 -3.31 -19.09 8.29
CA ILE A 23 -3.41 -18.96 6.82
C ILE A 23 -2.18 -18.23 6.27
N ILE A 24 -1.78 -17.12 6.89
CA ILE A 24 -0.58 -16.38 6.48
C ILE A 24 0.65 -17.29 6.60
N ALA A 25 0.81 -18.01 7.70
CA ALA A 25 1.93 -18.93 7.91
C ALA A 25 1.96 -20.05 6.86
N ILE A 26 0.81 -20.61 6.48
CA ILE A 26 0.70 -21.62 5.44
C ILE A 26 1.10 -21.04 4.07
N ILE A 27 0.61 -19.85 3.71
CA ILE A 27 0.94 -19.20 2.43
C ILE A 27 2.44 -18.93 2.35
N VAL A 28 2.99 -18.31 3.40
CA VAL A 28 4.41 -18.00 3.47
C VAL A 28 5.25 -19.27 3.41
N GLY A 29 4.92 -20.29 4.20
CA GLY A 29 5.60 -21.58 4.18
C GLY A 29 5.55 -22.27 2.81
N TYR A 30 4.40 -22.19 2.12
CA TYR A 30 4.25 -22.72 0.76
C TYR A 30 5.14 -22.00 -0.25
N ILE A 31 5.20 -20.66 -0.18
CA ILE A 31 6.07 -19.83 -1.03
C ILE A 31 7.54 -20.19 -0.80
N PHE A 32 7.99 -20.28 0.45
CA PHE A 32 9.37 -20.65 0.75
C PHE A 32 9.71 -22.05 0.25
N LYS A 33 8.83 -23.04 0.47
CA LYS A 33 9.08 -24.42 0.01
C LYS A 33 9.21 -24.51 -1.51
N LYS A 34 8.41 -23.74 -2.27
CA LYS A 34 8.50 -23.70 -3.74
C LYS A 34 9.63 -22.81 -4.26
N GLY A 35 9.95 -21.74 -3.54
CA GLY A 35 10.90 -20.72 -3.97
C GLY A 35 12.35 -21.02 -3.61
N PHE A 36 12.62 -21.78 -2.54
CA PHE A 36 13.97 -21.94 -1.99
C PHE A 36 14.99 -22.48 -3.02
N GLY A 37 14.57 -23.39 -3.90
CA GLY A 37 15.45 -23.94 -4.95
C GLY A 37 15.61 -23.07 -6.20
N LEU A 38 14.98 -21.89 -6.24
CA LEU A 38 14.99 -20.95 -7.36
C LEU A 38 15.71 -19.63 -7.02
N VAL A 39 16.19 -19.47 -5.78
CA VAL A 39 16.88 -18.25 -5.32
C VAL A 39 18.36 -18.32 -5.69
N ASP A 40 18.67 -17.91 -6.91
CA ASP A 40 20.05 -17.75 -7.40
C ASP A 40 20.41 -16.28 -7.64
N PHE A 41 21.68 -15.99 -7.93
CA PHE A 41 22.11 -14.63 -8.29
C PHE A 41 21.34 -14.07 -9.51
N ASN A 42 21.03 -14.93 -10.48
CA ASN A 42 20.21 -14.60 -11.63
C ASN A 42 18.74 -14.34 -11.28
N PHE A 43 18.23 -14.88 -10.17
CA PHE A 43 16.89 -14.54 -9.70
C PHE A 43 16.83 -13.07 -9.25
N ILE A 44 17.88 -12.56 -8.61
CA ILE A 44 17.92 -11.18 -8.12
C ILE A 44 18.24 -10.18 -9.22
N PHE A 45 19.23 -10.46 -10.07
CA PHE A 45 19.77 -9.51 -11.07
C PHE A 45 19.41 -9.84 -12.52
N GLY A 46 18.79 -10.99 -12.77
CA GLY A 46 18.40 -11.38 -14.11
C GLY A 46 17.23 -10.58 -14.65
N ASP A 47 17.10 -10.59 -15.98
CA ASP A 47 15.99 -9.96 -16.66
C ASP A 47 14.68 -10.69 -16.39
N TYR A 48 13.59 -9.92 -16.41
CA TYR A 48 12.25 -10.49 -16.30
C TYR A 48 11.94 -11.36 -17.51
N SER A 49 11.53 -12.60 -17.24
CA SER A 49 11.07 -13.56 -18.25
C SER A 49 9.83 -14.27 -17.70
N PRO A 50 8.68 -14.17 -18.37
CA PRO A 50 7.43 -14.78 -17.90
C PRO A 50 7.43 -16.32 -18.00
N THR A 51 8.38 -16.92 -18.73
CA THR A 51 8.35 -18.36 -19.05
C THR A 51 9.47 -19.16 -18.39
N ASN A 52 10.63 -18.55 -18.10
CA ASN A 52 11.84 -19.30 -17.73
C ASN A 52 12.42 -18.93 -16.35
N GLY A 53 11.58 -18.55 -15.39
CA GLY A 53 12.05 -18.19 -14.05
C GLY A 53 12.92 -16.92 -14.08
N GLY A 54 12.46 -15.90 -14.79
CA GLY A 54 13.19 -14.63 -14.90
C GLY A 54 13.36 -13.92 -13.57
N GLY A 55 14.28 -12.96 -13.56
CA GLY A 55 14.66 -12.25 -12.35
C GLY A 55 13.64 -11.20 -11.89
N ILE A 56 13.75 -10.83 -10.63
CA ILE A 56 12.92 -9.83 -9.96
C ILE A 56 13.51 -8.42 -10.02
N PHE A 57 14.67 -8.24 -10.67
CA PHE A 57 15.37 -6.96 -10.74
C PHE A 57 14.48 -5.82 -11.24
N PRO A 58 13.72 -5.96 -12.36
CA PRO A 58 12.88 -4.87 -12.85
C PRO A 58 11.76 -4.51 -11.88
N MET A 59 11.25 -5.48 -11.10
CA MET A 59 10.21 -5.22 -10.07
C MET A 59 10.78 -4.43 -8.89
N ILE A 60 12.01 -4.76 -8.46
CA ILE A 60 12.70 -4.01 -7.41
C ILE A 60 12.95 -2.58 -7.87
N VAL A 61 13.53 -2.40 -9.06
CA VAL A 61 13.83 -1.07 -9.62
C VAL A 61 12.55 -0.25 -9.78
N THR A 62 11.49 -0.84 -10.33
CA THR A 62 10.20 -0.16 -10.50
C THR A 62 9.62 0.25 -9.14
N THR A 63 9.62 -0.64 -8.14
CA THR A 63 9.14 -0.33 -6.79
C THR A 63 9.92 0.83 -6.15
N LEU A 64 11.25 0.80 -6.24
CA LEU A 64 12.11 1.85 -5.70
C LEU A 64 11.86 3.20 -6.41
N LEU A 65 11.77 3.19 -7.74
CA LEU A 65 11.46 4.40 -8.50
C LEU A 65 10.09 4.97 -8.14
N THR A 66 9.05 4.14 -8.03
CA THR A 66 7.71 4.57 -7.61
C THR A 66 7.75 5.20 -6.22
N VAL A 67 8.45 4.58 -5.26
CA VAL A 67 8.59 5.12 -3.89
C VAL A 67 9.33 6.46 -3.91
N ILE A 68 10.47 6.54 -4.60
CA ILE A 68 11.29 7.76 -4.66
C ILE A 68 10.50 8.90 -5.30
N LEU A 69 9.87 8.67 -6.45
CA LEU A 69 9.04 9.67 -7.14
C LEU A 69 7.87 10.12 -6.26
N SER A 70 7.21 9.18 -5.60
CA SER A 70 6.10 9.50 -4.68
C SER A 70 6.58 10.38 -3.53
N LEU A 71 7.70 10.04 -2.89
CA LEU A 71 8.26 10.82 -1.79
C LEU A 71 8.72 12.22 -2.25
N LEU A 72 9.40 12.30 -3.40
CA LEU A 72 9.87 13.57 -3.96
C LEU A 72 8.74 14.57 -4.21
N ILE A 73 7.55 14.09 -4.57
CA ILE A 73 6.39 14.95 -4.82
C ILE A 73 5.58 15.17 -3.54
N SER A 74 5.26 14.10 -2.80
CA SER A 74 4.36 14.17 -1.65
C SER A 74 4.98 14.85 -0.43
N ILE A 75 6.29 14.68 -0.17
CA ILE A 75 6.96 15.30 0.98
C ILE A 75 6.92 16.83 0.90
N PRO A 76 7.43 17.49 -0.15
CA PRO A 76 7.46 18.95 -0.18
C PRO A 76 6.05 19.54 -0.13
N ILE A 77 5.10 18.98 -0.88
CA ILE A 77 3.71 19.45 -0.89
C ILE A 77 3.07 19.27 0.50
N GLY A 78 3.27 18.10 1.13
CA GLY A 78 2.71 17.78 2.43
C GLY A 78 3.28 18.66 3.54
N ILE A 79 4.61 18.82 3.59
CA ILE A 79 5.29 19.65 4.61
C ILE A 79 4.94 21.13 4.41
N CYS A 80 5.06 21.67 3.19
CA CYS A 80 4.74 23.08 2.94
C CYS A 80 3.26 23.37 3.21
N GLY A 81 2.36 22.47 2.82
CA GLY A 81 0.94 22.59 3.12
C GLY A 81 0.65 22.56 4.63
N ALA A 82 1.28 21.65 5.36
CA ALA A 82 1.13 21.56 6.81
C ALA A 82 1.64 22.81 7.53
N ILE A 83 2.85 23.29 7.18
CA ILE A 83 3.43 24.51 7.75
C ILE A 83 2.53 25.71 7.46
N TYR A 84 2.08 25.88 6.22
CA TYR A 84 1.21 27.00 5.85
C TYR A 84 -0.10 26.99 6.64
N LEU A 85 -0.77 25.83 6.75
CA LEU A 85 -2.05 25.72 7.45
C LEU A 85 -1.94 25.89 8.97
N GLN A 86 -0.77 25.58 9.54
CA GLN A 86 -0.55 25.64 10.98
C GLN A 86 -0.03 27.01 11.43
N GLU A 87 0.93 27.59 10.71
CA GLU A 87 1.64 28.81 11.14
C GLU A 87 1.09 30.08 10.48
N TYR A 88 0.69 30.02 9.21
CA TYR A 88 0.41 31.23 8.42
C TYR A 88 -1.08 31.43 8.12
N ALA A 89 -1.85 30.36 8.01
CA ALA A 89 -3.26 30.43 7.62
C ALA A 89 -4.13 31.01 8.74
N LYS A 90 -4.89 32.06 8.43
CA LYS A 90 -5.92 32.59 9.33
C LYS A 90 -6.98 31.52 9.57
N GLN A 91 -7.11 31.09 10.82
CA GLN A 91 -8.06 30.06 11.23
C GLN A 91 -9.49 30.51 10.88
N GLY A 92 -10.14 29.78 9.98
CA GLY A 92 -11.40 30.18 9.36
C GLY A 92 -12.06 29.04 8.58
N ARG A 93 -13.12 29.36 7.82
CA ARG A 93 -13.90 28.34 7.08
C ARG A 93 -13.05 27.58 6.05
N GLY A 94 -12.10 28.25 5.39
CA GLY A 94 -11.18 27.61 4.43
C GLY A 94 -10.28 26.56 5.07
N VAL A 95 -9.62 26.87 6.19
CA VAL A 95 -8.77 25.92 6.93
C VAL A 95 -9.59 24.73 7.44
N LYS A 96 -10.81 24.97 7.94
CA LYS A 96 -11.71 23.90 8.39
C LYS A 96 -12.12 22.96 7.25
N LEU A 97 -12.41 23.50 6.06
CA LEU A 97 -12.75 22.69 4.88
C LEU A 97 -11.56 21.82 4.45
N ILE A 98 -10.36 22.39 4.39
CA ILE A 98 -9.15 21.66 4.00
C ILE A 98 -8.87 20.54 5.01
N ARG A 99 -8.93 20.82 6.32
CA ARG A 99 -8.74 19.80 7.36
C ARG A 99 -9.76 18.68 7.23
N PHE A 100 -11.05 19.01 7.05
CA PHE A 100 -12.10 18.02 6.83
C PHE A 100 -11.84 17.15 5.60
N ALA A 101 -11.41 17.76 4.49
CA ALA A 101 -11.06 17.02 3.28
C ALA A 101 -9.86 16.08 3.50
N THR A 102 -8.79 16.55 4.16
CA THR A 102 -7.61 15.72 4.46
C THR A 102 -7.92 14.58 5.42
N GLU A 103 -8.74 14.81 6.44
CA GLU A 103 -9.19 13.77 7.38
C GLU A 103 -10.07 12.74 6.66
N SER A 104 -10.96 13.20 5.77
CA SER A 104 -11.80 12.32 4.95
C SER A 104 -10.94 11.45 4.02
N LEU A 105 -9.94 12.05 3.34
CA LEU A 105 -9.00 11.32 2.49
C LEU A 105 -8.19 10.29 3.29
N ALA A 106 -7.75 10.61 4.50
CA ALA A 106 -7.03 9.67 5.35
C ALA A 106 -7.87 8.45 5.76
N GLY A 107 -9.21 8.59 5.78
CA GLY A 107 -10.15 7.49 6.07
C GLY A 107 -10.50 6.61 4.87
N ILE A 108 -10.11 6.98 3.65
CA ILE A 108 -10.43 6.20 2.44
C ILE A 108 -9.54 4.94 2.39
N PRO A 109 -10.12 3.75 2.11
CA PRO A 109 -9.35 2.52 1.91
C PRO A 109 -8.35 2.62 0.74
N SER A 110 -7.16 2.03 0.91
CA SER A 110 -6.10 2.05 -0.12
C SER A 110 -6.54 1.49 -1.48
N ILE A 111 -7.44 0.51 -1.51
CA ILE A 111 -7.97 -0.09 -2.75
C ILE A 111 -8.68 0.93 -3.65
N ILE A 112 -9.34 1.93 -3.06
CA ILE A 112 -10.03 2.97 -3.83
C ILE A 112 -9.02 3.87 -4.54
N TYR A 113 -7.91 4.20 -3.87
CA TYR A 113 -6.82 4.97 -4.50
C TYR A 113 -6.19 4.21 -5.67
N GLY A 114 -5.97 2.90 -5.55
CA GLY A 114 -5.45 2.06 -6.64
C GLY A 114 -6.41 1.99 -7.84
N LEU A 115 -7.70 1.76 -7.59
CA LEU A 115 -8.71 1.74 -8.65
C LEU A 115 -8.89 3.11 -9.32
N PHE A 116 -8.88 4.19 -8.53
CA PHE A 116 -8.92 5.55 -9.06
C PHE A 116 -7.72 5.85 -9.96
N GLY A 117 -6.51 5.47 -9.54
CA GLY A 117 -5.29 5.61 -10.36
C GLY A 117 -5.44 4.94 -11.72
N THR A 118 -5.93 3.70 -11.74
CA THR A 118 -6.18 2.97 -12.99
C THR A 118 -7.21 3.70 -13.87
N VAL A 119 -8.35 4.11 -13.32
CA VAL A 119 -9.40 4.78 -14.10
C VAL A 119 -8.95 6.15 -14.61
N PHE A 120 -8.23 6.92 -13.79
CA PHE A 120 -7.81 8.27 -14.14
C PHE A 120 -6.64 8.24 -15.13
N PHE A 121 -5.56 7.54 -14.82
CA PHE A 121 -4.37 7.53 -15.69
C PHE A 121 -4.55 6.63 -16.91
N VAL A 122 -5.10 5.43 -16.75
CA VAL A 122 -5.21 4.46 -17.86
C VAL A 122 -6.43 4.71 -18.73
N SER A 123 -7.62 4.84 -18.14
CA SER A 123 -8.85 4.97 -18.92
C SER A 123 -9.07 6.41 -19.42
N THR A 124 -8.92 7.40 -18.52
CA THR A 124 -9.25 8.79 -18.84
C THR A 124 -8.15 9.49 -19.63
N LEU A 125 -6.90 9.40 -19.15
CA LEU A 125 -5.75 10.04 -19.79
C LEU A 125 -5.13 9.18 -20.91
N LYS A 126 -5.60 7.94 -21.11
CA LYS A 126 -5.06 6.96 -22.07
C LYS A 126 -3.56 6.73 -21.91
N LEU A 127 -3.02 6.98 -20.72
CA LEU A 127 -1.65 6.66 -20.39
C LEU A 127 -1.64 5.15 -20.16
N GLN A 128 -0.99 4.40 -21.04
CA GLN A 128 -0.86 2.95 -20.88
C GLN A 128 -0.27 2.61 -19.49
N PHE A 129 -0.38 1.34 -19.10
CA PHE A 129 0.17 0.87 -17.82
C PHE A 129 1.61 1.35 -17.65
N SER A 130 1.82 2.18 -16.63
CA SER A 130 3.06 2.89 -16.37
C SER A 130 3.21 3.12 -14.87
N ILE A 131 4.39 3.60 -14.46
CA ILE A 131 4.69 3.92 -13.05
C ILE A 131 3.65 4.88 -12.44
N VAL A 132 3.01 5.70 -13.26
CA VAL A 132 2.04 6.73 -12.82
C VAL A 132 0.63 6.15 -12.63
N SER A 133 0.29 5.04 -13.29
CA SER A 133 -1.05 4.42 -13.19
C SER A 133 -1.28 3.60 -11.92
N GLY A 134 -0.23 3.40 -11.12
CA GLY A 134 -0.22 2.51 -9.95
C GLY A 134 0.81 1.41 -10.11
#